data_AF-A0A9J6H4V9-F1
#
_entry.id   AF-A0A9J6H4V9-F1
#
_cell.length_a   1.000
_cell.length_b   1.000
_cell.length_c   1.000
_cell.angle_alpha   90.00
_cell.angle_beta   90.00
_cell.angle_gamma   90.00
#
_symmetry.space_group_name_H-M   'P 1'
#
loop_
_entity.id
_entity.type
_entity.pdbx_description
1 polymer ?
#
loop_
_entity_poly.entity_id
_entity_poly.type
_entity_poly.pdbx_seq_one_letter_code
_entity_poly.pdbx_strand_id
1 'polypeptide(L)'
;MDKMIPCDGFEMVPHESKVQTKTQHKVYAGKLHSLKCCGVAQSENRCLQCKYLRKLLLNQASYRLKRTKQARIDLSHKLIRKNAQLRRQRRNIANMSERIDKMKQDNEAMCSAKFEESLQGLTKTQQLRVRSCFEASTRKATNGTKFDKEWILQCILTHMKSPRLYEHIRAHKLMVVLSPLCLKKYIRSYKSGFGFSERVPTAVAKKTKEIDPYHRHGGILVDEMKLSENLAVNKKGLIDGFVDLSAYSTAEHGSVACDHGLVVMFQPLTGKWQQILGVFGARGNVKANVLSKIIVDAVTCA
;
A
#
# COMPACT_ATOMS: atom_id res chain seq x y z
N MET A 1 9.56 -32.97 85.89
CA MET A 1 9.51 -31.64 85.23
C MET A 1 10.50 -31.68 84.09
N ASP A 2 10.02 -31.84 82.86
CA ASP A 2 10.87 -31.94 81.68
C ASP A 2 11.61 -30.62 81.45
N LYS A 3 12.94 -30.69 81.38
CA LYS A 3 13.80 -29.52 81.13
C LYS A 3 13.54 -29.02 79.71
N MET A 4 12.76 -27.95 79.56
CA MET A 4 12.62 -27.25 78.29
C MET A 4 13.91 -26.50 77.97
N ILE A 5 14.55 -26.86 76.85
CA ILE A 5 15.79 -26.23 76.38
C ILE A 5 15.41 -25.14 75.36
N PRO A 6 16.00 -23.93 75.40
CA PRO A 6 15.76 -22.92 74.38
C PRO A 6 16.15 -23.43 72.99
N CYS A 7 15.31 -23.16 71.99
CA CYS A 7 15.54 -23.60 70.63
C CYS A 7 16.66 -22.77 69.99
N ASP A 8 17.74 -23.41 69.54
CA ASP A 8 18.91 -22.73 68.97
C ASP A 8 18.72 -22.21 67.54
N GLY A 9 17.56 -22.42 66.91
CA GLY A 9 17.31 -21.98 65.53
C GLY A 9 18.28 -22.60 64.53
N PHE A 10 18.59 -21.91 63.43
CA PHE A 10 19.70 -22.28 62.55
C PHE A 10 20.31 -21.07 61.85
N GLU A 11 21.60 -21.14 61.56
CA GLU A 11 22.33 -20.17 60.74
C GLU A 11 22.32 -20.61 59.27
N MET A 12 22.15 -19.67 58.35
CA MET A 12 22.36 -19.92 56.92
C MET A 12 23.87 -19.89 56.67
N VAL A 13 24.40 -20.94 56.03
CA VAL A 13 25.81 -20.98 55.62
C VAL A 13 26.07 -19.79 54.67
N PRO A 14 27.16 -19.02 54.85
CA PRO A 14 27.39 -17.76 54.14
C PRO A 14 27.42 -17.85 52.61
N HIS A 15 27.61 -19.03 52.02
CA HIS A 15 27.50 -19.21 50.56
C HIS A 15 26.05 -19.25 50.02
N GLU A 16 25.04 -19.33 50.89
CA GLU A 16 23.60 -19.31 50.56
C GLU A 16 22.93 -17.96 50.90
N SER A 17 23.73 -16.94 51.23
CA SER A 17 23.30 -15.61 51.72
C SER A 17 22.48 -14.75 50.73
N LYS A 18 22.13 -15.27 49.54
CA LYS A 18 21.27 -14.58 48.55
C LYS A 18 19.92 -15.26 48.33
N VAL A 19 19.43 -16.06 49.28
CA VAL A 19 18.06 -16.57 49.20
C VAL A 19 17.08 -15.51 49.73
N GLN A 20 16.60 -14.62 48.87
CA GLN A 20 15.32 -13.94 49.10
C GLN A 20 14.23 -15.02 49.09
N THR A 21 13.89 -15.53 50.27
CA THR A 21 12.88 -16.55 50.47
C THR A 21 11.50 -15.89 50.49
N LYS A 22 10.50 -16.48 49.82
CA LYS A 22 9.11 -16.02 49.92
C LYS A 22 8.48 -16.39 51.27
N THR A 23 9.15 -17.25 52.03
CA THR A 23 8.69 -17.79 53.31
C THR A 23 9.09 -16.88 54.46
N GLN A 24 8.06 -16.35 55.13
CA GLN A 24 8.22 -15.50 56.31
C GLN A 24 8.89 -16.26 57.44
N HIS A 25 9.91 -15.65 58.06
CA HIS A 25 10.71 -16.20 59.15
C HIS A 25 11.03 -15.09 60.15
N LYS A 26 11.35 -15.46 61.41
CA LYS A 26 11.81 -14.52 62.44
C LYS A 26 13.33 -14.66 62.59
N VAL A 27 14.04 -13.55 62.73
CA VAL A 27 15.47 -13.53 63.03
C VAL A 27 15.64 -13.19 64.51
N TYR A 28 16.32 -14.07 65.26
CA TYR A 28 16.65 -13.82 66.66
C TYR A 28 18.12 -14.19 66.89
N ALA A 29 18.90 -13.28 67.49
CA ALA A 29 20.33 -13.46 67.75
C ALA A 29 21.16 -13.95 66.54
N GLY A 30 20.85 -13.46 65.33
CA GLY A 30 21.53 -13.87 64.09
C GLY A 30 21.08 -15.23 63.51
N LYS A 31 20.13 -15.91 64.14
CA LYS A 31 19.62 -17.23 63.73
C LYS A 31 18.17 -17.16 63.23
N LEU A 32 17.83 -18.05 62.30
CA LEU A 32 16.50 -18.13 61.68
C LEU A 32 15.58 -19.07 62.44
N HIS A 33 14.37 -18.57 62.73
CA HIS A 33 13.30 -19.31 63.38
C HIS A 33 12.01 -19.28 62.55
N SER A 34 11.22 -20.35 62.67
CA SER A 34 9.85 -20.35 62.14
C SER A 34 8.98 -19.33 62.89
N LEU A 35 8.03 -18.71 62.19
CA LEU A 35 7.03 -17.81 62.80
C LEU A 35 6.27 -18.49 63.96
N LYS A 36 6.03 -19.81 63.82
CA LYS A 36 5.32 -20.67 64.78
C LYS A 36 6.25 -21.35 65.79
N CYS A 37 7.48 -20.88 65.94
CA CYS A 37 8.42 -21.41 66.93
C CYS A 37 8.02 -20.93 68.33
N CYS A 38 7.77 -21.86 69.25
CA CYS A 38 7.45 -21.55 70.66
C CYS A 38 8.68 -21.22 71.53
N GLY A 39 9.87 -21.09 70.94
CA GLY A 39 11.11 -20.71 71.65
C GLY A 39 11.77 -21.82 72.46
N VAL A 40 11.04 -22.89 72.77
CA VAL A 40 11.50 -24.05 73.56
C VAL A 40 11.41 -25.36 72.76
N ALA A 41 12.32 -26.29 73.03
CA ALA A 41 12.37 -27.63 72.47
C ALA A 41 12.34 -28.69 73.59
N GLN A 42 11.63 -29.80 73.34
CA GLN A 42 11.31 -30.80 74.36
C GLN A 42 12.39 -31.89 74.55
N SER A 43 13.32 -32.07 73.62
CA SER A 43 14.35 -33.13 73.73
C SER A 43 15.60 -32.95 72.86
N GLU A 44 15.63 -32.00 71.92
CA GLU A 44 16.77 -31.74 71.04
C GLU A 44 16.97 -30.24 70.86
N ASN A 45 18.18 -29.79 70.49
CA ASN A 45 18.55 -28.37 70.34
C ASN A 45 17.64 -27.55 69.37
N ARG A 46 16.72 -28.16 68.62
CA ARG A 46 15.83 -27.50 67.66
C ARG A 46 14.40 -28.05 67.67
N CYS A 47 13.40 -27.17 67.64
CA CYS A 47 12.00 -27.57 67.51
C CYS A 47 11.68 -28.14 66.11
N LEU A 48 10.66 -29.01 66.02
CA LEU A 48 10.18 -29.62 64.77
C LEU A 48 9.88 -28.58 63.68
N GLN A 49 9.23 -27.47 64.05
CA GLN A 49 8.87 -26.40 63.11
C GLN A 49 10.10 -25.71 62.47
N CYS A 50 11.18 -25.50 63.25
CA CYS A 50 12.43 -24.96 62.74
C CYS A 50 13.19 -25.97 61.87
N LYS A 51 13.11 -27.27 62.17
CA LYS A 51 13.65 -28.33 61.28
C LYS A 51 12.94 -28.36 59.93
N TYR A 52 11.60 -28.26 59.92
CA TYR A 52 10.82 -28.20 58.69
C TYR A 52 11.14 -26.96 57.86
N LEU A 53 11.23 -25.78 58.49
CA LEU A 53 11.61 -24.55 57.81
C LEU A 53 12.98 -24.68 57.12
N ARG A 54 13.99 -25.21 57.83
CA ARG A 54 15.33 -25.41 57.27
C ARG A 54 15.30 -26.32 56.04
N LYS A 55 14.60 -27.45 56.11
CA LYS A 55 14.47 -28.37 54.96
C LYS A 55 13.77 -27.72 53.77
N LEU A 56 12.76 -26.89 54.03
CA LEU A 56 12.02 -26.16 53.01
C LEU A 56 12.88 -25.08 52.33
N LEU A 57 13.70 -24.35 53.10
CA LEU A 57 14.64 -23.37 52.54
C LEU A 57 15.74 -24.01 51.69
N LEU A 58 16.33 -25.12 52.17
CA LEU A 58 17.34 -25.88 51.42
C LEU A 58 16.77 -26.44 50.12
N ASN A 59 15.54 -26.97 50.15
CA ASN A 59 14.85 -27.42 48.95
C ASN A 59 14.61 -26.26 47.97
N GLN A 60 14.13 -25.10 48.44
CA GLN A 60 13.94 -23.91 47.60
C GLN A 60 15.25 -23.45 46.94
N ALA A 61 16.36 -23.44 47.68
CA ALA A 61 17.68 -23.10 47.14
C ALA A 61 18.11 -24.09 46.05
N SER A 62 17.97 -25.39 46.30
CA SER A 62 18.28 -26.46 45.33
C SER A 62 17.44 -26.36 44.05
N TYR A 63 16.13 -26.13 44.18
CA TYR A 63 15.24 -25.94 43.02
C TYR A 63 15.62 -24.71 42.19
N ARG A 64 16.01 -23.59 42.83
CA ARG A 64 16.48 -22.40 42.11
C ARG A 64 17.77 -22.69 41.35
N LEU A 65 18.76 -23.32 41.97
CA LEU A 65 20.02 -23.67 41.31
C LEU A 65 19.79 -24.57 40.09
N LYS A 66 18.93 -25.60 40.22
CA LYS A 66 18.53 -26.47 39.11
C LYS A 66 17.83 -25.68 37.98
N ARG A 67 16.89 -24.78 38.33
CA ARG A 67 16.19 -23.94 37.36
C ARG A 67 17.12 -22.97 36.63
N THR A 68 18.07 -22.35 37.32
CA THR A 68 19.07 -21.45 36.71
C THR A 68 20.01 -22.21 35.78
N LYS A 69 20.42 -23.43 36.18
CA LYS A 69 21.23 -24.32 35.33
C LYS A 69 20.46 -24.73 34.06
N GLN A 70 19.19 -25.13 34.20
CA GLN A 70 18.34 -25.48 33.07
C GLN A 70 18.11 -24.28 32.13
N ALA A 71 17.84 -23.10 32.67
CA ALA A 71 17.66 -21.88 31.89
C ALA A 71 18.90 -21.51 31.06
N ARG A 72 20.12 -21.74 31.60
CA ARG A 72 21.38 -21.56 30.84
C ARG A 72 21.52 -22.55 29.69
N ILE A 73 21.15 -23.82 29.91
CA ILE A 73 21.16 -24.86 28.87
C ILE A 73 20.16 -24.52 27.76
N ASP A 74 18.94 -24.13 28.14
CA ASP A 74 17.89 -23.74 27.18
C ASP A 74 18.30 -22.51 26.36
N LEU A 75 18.95 -21.53 26.99
CA LEU A 75 19.51 -20.35 26.31
C LEU A 75 20.60 -20.76 25.31
N SER A 76 21.52 -21.63 25.72
CA SER A 76 22.57 -22.17 24.85
C SER A 76 21.98 -22.89 23.63
N HIS A 77 21.00 -23.77 23.83
CA HIS A 77 20.29 -24.45 22.75
C HIS A 77 19.58 -23.47 21.81
N LYS A 78 18.92 -22.43 22.33
CA LYS A 78 18.32 -21.37 21.50
C LYS A 78 19.37 -20.63 20.67
N LEU A 79 20.52 -20.34 21.25
CA LEU A 79 21.64 -19.64 20.59
C LEU A 79 22.24 -20.49 19.47
N ILE A 80 22.43 -21.78 19.70
CA ILE A 80 22.88 -22.75 18.68
C ILE A 80 21.88 -22.81 17.52
N ARG A 81 20.58 -22.92 17.80
CA ARG A 81 19.53 -22.94 16.75
C ARG A 81 19.52 -21.64 15.93
N LYS A 82 19.63 -20.49 16.58
CA LYS A 82 19.69 -19.18 15.91
C LYS A 82 20.96 -19.03 15.07
N ASN A 83 22.11 -19.47 15.56
CA ASN A 83 23.36 -19.47 14.81
C ASN A 83 23.30 -20.41 13.60
N ALA A 84 22.69 -21.59 13.74
CA ALA A 84 22.46 -22.49 12.62
C ALA A 84 21.55 -21.87 11.56
N GLN A 85 20.47 -21.17 11.97
CA GLN A 85 19.59 -20.44 11.07
C GLN A 85 20.33 -19.32 10.32
N LEU A 86 21.14 -18.52 11.03
CA LEU A 86 21.97 -17.47 10.43
C LEU A 86 22.98 -18.05 9.42
N ARG A 87 23.63 -19.18 9.74
CA ARG A 87 24.55 -19.86 8.80
C ARG A 87 23.83 -20.35 7.55
N ARG A 88 22.60 -20.86 7.66
CA ARG A 88 21.78 -21.25 6.50
C ARG A 88 21.40 -20.05 5.65
N GLN A 89 20.95 -18.95 6.28
CA GLN A 89 20.63 -17.71 5.57
C GLN A 89 21.83 -17.13 4.84
N ARG A 90 23.01 -17.09 5.48
CA ARG A 90 24.27 -16.66 4.83
C ARG A 90 24.63 -17.51 3.62
N ARG A 91 24.49 -18.84 3.72
CA ARG A 91 24.68 -19.75 2.57
C ARG A 91 23.67 -19.48 1.46
N ASN A 92 22.39 -19.29 1.78
CA ASN A 92 21.38 -18.94 0.78
C ASN A 92 21.72 -17.61 0.09
N ILE A 93 22.16 -16.60 0.83
CA ILE A 93 22.57 -15.31 0.25
C ILE A 93 23.78 -15.51 -0.69
N ALA A 94 24.78 -16.30 -0.28
CA ALA A 94 25.94 -16.60 -1.11
C ALA A 94 25.55 -17.33 -2.40
N ASN A 95 24.74 -18.38 -2.31
CA ASN A 95 24.26 -19.12 -3.48
C ASN A 95 23.41 -18.24 -4.42
N MET A 96 22.59 -17.35 -3.87
CA MET A 96 21.79 -16.41 -4.68
C MET A 96 22.70 -15.37 -5.36
N SER A 97 23.75 -14.89 -4.69
CA SER A 97 24.75 -13.99 -5.28
C SER A 97 25.48 -14.67 -6.44
N GLU A 98 25.97 -15.90 -6.24
CA GLU A 98 26.65 -16.68 -7.26
C GLU A 98 25.74 -16.93 -8.48
N ARG A 99 24.46 -17.24 -8.24
CA ARG A 99 23.48 -17.40 -9.31
C ARG A 99 23.25 -16.09 -10.08
N ILE A 100 23.20 -14.95 -9.39
CA ILE A 100 23.08 -13.63 -10.03
C ILE A 100 24.30 -13.34 -10.89
N ASP A 101 25.50 -13.65 -10.43
CA ASP A 101 26.73 -13.40 -11.19
C ASP A 101 26.83 -14.31 -12.42
N LYS A 102 26.40 -15.57 -12.31
CA LYS A 102 26.25 -16.45 -13.47
C LYS A 102 25.24 -15.88 -14.49
N MET A 103 24.09 -15.38 -14.02
CA MET A 103 23.10 -14.74 -14.90
C MET A 103 23.64 -13.48 -15.59
N LYS A 104 24.53 -12.71 -14.95
CA LYS A 104 25.19 -11.57 -15.59
C LYS A 104 26.13 -12.03 -16.70
N GLN A 105 26.95 -13.05 -16.44
CA GLN A 105 27.84 -13.63 -17.44
C GLN A 105 27.07 -14.20 -18.63
N ASP A 106 25.97 -14.91 -18.37
CA ASP A 106 25.08 -15.42 -19.42
C ASP A 106 24.48 -14.27 -20.26
N ASN A 107 24.10 -13.15 -19.62
CA ASN A 107 23.59 -11.96 -20.31
C ASN A 107 24.66 -11.23 -21.13
N GLU A 108 25.90 -11.16 -20.66
CA GLU A 108 27.04 -10.57 -21.41
C GLU A 108 27.41 -11.42 -22.63
N ALA A 109 27.23 -12.75 -22.54
CA ALA A 109 27.46 -13.67 -23.66
C ALA A 109 26.30 -13.71 -24.68
N MET A 110 25.14 -13.14 -24.38
CA MET A 110 24.00 -13.09 -25.31
C MET A 110 24.24 -12.07 -26.42
N CYS A 111 24.24 -12.55 -27.66
CA CYS A 111 24.32 -11.71 -28.85
C CYS A 111 23.03 -10.88 -29.04
N SER A 112 23.17 -9.61 -29.42
CA SER A 112 22.06 -8.67 -29.69
C SER A 112 21.06 -9.20 -30.73
N ALA A 113 21.49 -10.06 -31.67
CA ALA A 113 20.62 -10.67 -32.67
C ALA A 113 19.59 -11.64 -32.06
N LYS A 114 20.00 -12.48 -31.10
CA LYS A 114 19.09 -13.42 -30.40
C LYS A 114 18.06 -12.68 -29.54
N PHE A 115 18.44 -11.51 -29.02
CA PHE A 115 17.55 -10.65 -28.25
C PHE A 115 16.43 -10.06 -29.13
N GLU A 116 16.76 -9.53 -30.31
CA GLU A 116 15.74 -9.01 -31.23
C GLU A 116 14.82 -10.12 -31.79
N GLU A 117 15.34 -11.32 -32.06
CA GLU A 117 14.50 -12.49 -32.41
C GLU A 117 13.51 -12.84 -31.28
N SER A 118 13.97 -12.80 -30.02
CA SER A 118 13.11 -13.05 -28.86
C SER A 118 12.05 -11.95 -28.66
N LEU A 119 12.36 -10.71 -29.07
CA LEU A 119 11.40 -9.60 -29.03
C LEU A 119 10.30 -9.75 -30.08
N GLN A 120 10.58 -10.34 -31.24
CA GLN A 120 9.57 -10.53 -32.30
C GLN A 120 8.38 -11.39 -31.84
N GLY A 121 8.59 -12.30 -30.88
CA GLY A 121 7.51 -13.10 -30.28
C GLY A 121 6.55 -12.30 -29.38
N LEU A 122 6.88 -11.07 -29.01
CA LEU A 122 6.06 -10.20 -28.16
C LEU A 122 5.17 -9.27 -28.99
N THR A 123 4.06 -8.82 -28.40
CA THR A 123 3.24 -7.77 -29.01
C THR A 123 4.02 -6.46 -29.16
N LYS A 124 3.68 -5.63 -30.16
CA LYS A 124 4.34 -4.32 -30.39
C LYS A 124 4.43 -3.45 -29.13
N THR A 125 3.37 -3.44 -28.32
CA THR A 125 3.34 -2.69 -27.05
C THR A 125 4.30 -3.27 -26.02
N GLN A 126 4.44 -4.59 -25.93
CA GLN A 126 5.40 -5.24 -25.04
C GLN A 126 6.84 -5.02 -25.50
N GLN A 127 7.11 -5.07 -26.80
CA GLN A 127 8.42 -4.74 -27.36
C GLN A 127 8.84 -3.31 -26.98
N LEU A 128 7.94 -2.33 -27.15
CA LEU A 128 8.20 -0.94 -26.75
C LEU A 128 8.52 -0.81 -25.25
N ARG A 129 7.79 -1.54 -24.39
CA ARG A 129 8.04 -1.56 -22.93
C ARG A 129 9.43 -2.10 -22.60
N VAL A 130 9.78 -3.23 -23.19
CA VAL A 130 11.07 -3.87 -22.95
C VAL A 130 12.21 -2.96 -23.42
N ARG A 131 12.13 -2.42 -24.64
CA ARG A 131 13.10 -1.46 -25.17
C ARG A 131 13.24 -0.22 -24.29
N SER A 132 12.12 0.33 -23.81
CA SER A 132 12.12 1.49 -22.91
C SER A 132 12.81 1.19 -21.56
N CYS A 133 12.66 -0.03 -21.02
CA CYS A 133 13.36 -0.44 -19.80
C CYS A 133 14.87 -0.53 -20.03
N PHE A 134 15.30 -1.11 -21.15
CA PHE A 134 16.73 -1.17 -21.50
C PHE A 134 17.31 0.24 -21.71
N GLU A 135 16.61 1.10 -22.46
CA GLU A 135 17.03 2.50 -22.63
C GLU A 135 17.10 3.28 -21.31
N ALA A 136 16.22 2.99 -20.36
CA ALA A 136 16.29 3.65 -19.05
C ALA A 136 17.44 3.10 -18.20
N SER A 137 17.77 1.81 -18.35
CA SER A 137 18.89 1.18 -17.64
C SER A 137 20.26 1.70 -18.09
N THR A 138 20.41 2.04 -19.37
CA THR A 138 21.67 2.57 -19.93
C THR A 138 21.91 4.04 -19.62
N ARG A 139 20.86 4.79 -19.24
CA ARG A 139 20.96 6.23 -18.96
C ARG A 139 21.54 6.48 -17.56
N LYS A 140 22.50 7.41 -17.49
CA LYS A 140 23.10 7.89 -16.24
C LYS A 140 22.12 8.67 -15.36
N ALA A 141 21.06 9.24 -15.94
CA ALA A 141 20.06 10.03 -15.23
C ALA A 141 18.63 9.70 -15.70
N THR A 142 17.68 9.74 -14.78
CA THR A 142 16.25 9.46 -15.04
C THR A 142 15.51 10.65 -15.68
N ASN A 143 16.16 11.81 -15.77
CA ASN A 143 15.55 13.05 -16.24
C ASN A 143 15.56 13.16 -17.76
N GLY A 144 14.53 13.80 -18.34
CA GLY A 144 14.49 14.12 -19.77
C GLY A 144 14.11 12.95 -20.70
N THR A 145 13.54 11.88 -20.17
CA THR A 145 12.98 10.79 -20.98
C THR A 145 11.87 11.29 -21.89
N LYS A 146 12.12 11.23 -23.20
CA LYS A 146 11.08 11.42 -24.21
C LYS A 146 10.28 10.12 -24.29
N PHE A 147 8.97 10.24 -24.12
CA PHE A 147 8.05 9.12 -24.22
C PHE A 147 7.30 9.20 -25.54
N ASP A 148 7.08 8.03 -26.14
CA ASP A 148 6.22 7.93 -27.30
C ASP A 148 4.75 8.26 -26.95
N LYS A 149 4.00 8.77 -27.93
CA LYS A 149 2.59 9.17 -27.76
C LYS A 149 1.71 8.00 -27.34
N GLU A 150 1.94 6.81 -27.88
CA GLU A 150 1.18 5.62 -27.50
C GLU A 150 1.46 5.24 -26.04
N TRP A 151 2.72 5.36 -25.60
CA TRP A 151 3.10 5.09 -24.23
C TRP A 151 2.49 6.08 -23.23
N ILE A 152 2.46 7.36 -23.59
CA ILE A 152 1.81 8.41 -22.79
C ILE A 152 0.32 8.07 -22.62
N LEU A 153 -0.36 7.68 -23.70
CA LEU A 153 -1.77 7.30 -23.65
C LEU A 153 -1.98 6.09 -22.73
N GLN A 154 -1.15 5.05 -22.83
CA GLN A 154 -1.23 3.88 -21.95
C GLN A 154 -1.02 4.24 -20.47
N CYS A 155 -0.10 5.17 -20.19
CA CYS A 155 0.10 5.68 -18.83
C CYS A 155 -1.14 6.41 -18.30
N ILE A 156 -1.79 7.23 -19.12
CA ILE A 156 -3.05 7.92 -18.77
C ILE A 156 -4.16 6.89 -18.50
N LEU A 157 -4.35 5.92 -19.39
CA LEU A 157 -5.37 4.87 -19.24
C LEU A 157 -5.14 4.02 -17.97
N THR A 158 -3.89 3.68 -17.69
CA THR A 158 -3.54 2.90 -16.49
C THR A 158 -3.82 3.72 -15.22
N HIS A 159 -3.51 5.01 -15.23
CA HIS A 159 -3.81 5.89 -14.11
C HIS A 159 -5.32 6.09 -13.90
N MET A 160 -6.10 6.23 -14.98
CA MET A 160 -7.56 6.32 -14.92
C MET A 160 -8.19 5.04 -14.36
N LYS A 161 -7.66 3.86 -14.72
CA LYS A 161 -8.14 2.57 -14.18
C LYS A 161 -7.81 2.40 -12.70
N SER A 162 -6.59 2.74 -12.28
CA SER A 162 -6.19 2.66 -10.89
C SER A 162 -5.01 3.59 -10.58
N PRO A 163 -5.27 4.74 -9.92
CA PRO A 163 -4.21 5.65 -9.49
C PRO A 163 -3.24 4.99 -8.50
N ARG A 164 -3.75 4.12 -7.63
CA ARG A 164 -2.95 3.41 -6.62
C ARG A 164 -1.97 2.42 -7.26
N LEU A 165 -2.44 1.65 -8.25
CA LEU A 165 -1.58 0.74 -9.00
C LEU A 165 -0.49 1.51 -9.75
N TYR A 166 -0.86 2.64 -10.37
CA TYR A 166 0.08 3.49 -11.08
C TYR A 166 1.19 4.01 -10.15
N GLU A 167 0.84 4.52 -8.97
CA GLU A 167 1.84 4.96 -7.98
C GLU A 167 2.66 3.80 -7.43
N HIS A 168 2.07 2.61 -7.25
CA HIS A 168 2.84 1.43 -6.83
C HIS A 168 3.91 1.05 -7.87
N ILE A 169 3.53 0.96 -9.16
CA ILE A 169 4.45 0.69 -10.27
C ILE A 169 5.58 1.71 -10.30
N ARG A 170 5.24 2.99 -10.10
CA ARG A 170 6.20 4.10 -10.11
C ARG A 170 7.13 4.10 -8.90
N ALA A 171 6.59 3.98 -7.69
CA ALA A 171 7.35 4.05 -6.44
C ALA A 171 8.36 2.90 -6.34
N HIS A 172 7.97 1.70 -6.77
CA HIS A 172 8.84 0.53 -6.81
C HIS A 172 9.68 0.43 -8.09
N LYS A 173 9.61 1.43 -9.00
CA LYS A 173 10.35 1.48 -10.26
C LYS A 173 10.21 0.19 -11.08
N LEU A 174 9.03 -0.43 -11.07
CA LEU A 174 8.76 -1.68 -11.79
C LEU A 174 8.82 -1.47 -13.31
N MET A 175 8.46 -0.28 -13.77
CA MET A 175 8.52 0.13 -15.18
C MET A 175 8.84 1.62 -15.30
N VAL A 176 9.31 2.02 -16.49
CA VAL A 176 9.57 3.42 -16.84
C VAL A 176 8.25 4.12 -17.18
N VAL A 177 7.64 4.76 -16.17
CA VAL A 177 6.35 5.45 -16.30
C VAL A 177 6.50 6.97 -16.15
N LEU A 178 5.50 7.72 -16.62
CA LEU A 178 5.47 9.17 -16.48
C LEU A 178 5.38 9.59 -15.00
N SER A 179 6.03 10.70 -14.67
CA SER A 179 5.81 11.36 -13.38
C SER A 179 4.38 11.92 -13.29
N PRO A 180 3.79 12.05 -12.08
CA PRO A 180 2.45 12.61 -11.89
C PRO A 180 2.34 14.04 -12.40
N LEU A 181 3.41 14.82 -12.31
CA LEU A 181 3.45 16.18 -12.87
C LEU A 181 3.37 16.15 -14.40
N CYS A 182 4.12 15.24 -15.03
CA CYS A 182 4.09 15.05 -16.48
C CYS A 182 2.72 14.53 -16.93
N LEU A 183 2.16 13.56 -16.21
CA LEU A 183 0.83 13.00 -16.47
C LEU A 183 -0.26 14.08 -16.36
N LYS A 184 -0.26 14.86 -15.27
CA LYS A 184 -1.17 16.01 -15.10
C LYS A 184 -1.00 17.05 -16.20
N LYS A 185 0.22 17.29 -16.68
CA LYS A 185 0.48 18.20 -17.82
C LYS A 185 -0.21 17.69 -19.09
N TYR A 186 -0.11 16.39 -19.39
CA TYR A 186 -0.79 15.79 -20.56
C TYR A 186 -2.31 15.77 -20.40
N ILE A 187 -2.82 15.37 -19.24
CA ILE A 187 -4.27 15.40 -18.97
C ILE A 187 -4.80 16.83 -19.12
N ARG A 188 -4.11 17.84 -18.57
CA ARG A 188 -4.50 19.25 -18.70
C ARG A 188 -4.44 19.77 -20.14
N SER A 189 -3.61 19.18 -20.99
CA SER A 189 -3.55 19.53 -22.42
C SER A 189 -4.83 19.10 -23.15
N TYR A 190 -5.51 18.07 -22.62
CA TYR A 190 -6.82 17.67 -23.04
C TYR A 190 -7.86 18.59 -22.37
N LYS A 191 -8.14 19.73 -23.00
CA LYS A 191 -9.23 20.61 -22.57
C LYS A 191 -10.55 20.06 -23.07
N SER A 192 -11.39 19.57 -22.17
CA SER A 192 -12.83 19.46 -22.37
C SER A 192 -13.49 20.59 -21.56
N GLY A 193 -14.07 21.57 -22.25
CA GLY A 193 -14.92 22.59 -21.64
C GLY A 193 -16.39 22.18 -21.75
N PHE A 194 -17.29 23.04 -21.25
CA PHE A 194 -18.72 22.93 -21.55
C PHE A 194 -19.00 23.28 -23.01
N GLY A 195 -20.02 22.66 -23.58
CA GLY A 195 -20.36 22.72 -25.00
C GLY A 195 -20.08 21.42 -25.77
N PHE A 196 -20.29 21.48 -27.07
CA PHE A 196 -19.91 20.41 -28.00
C PHE A 196 -18.41 20.38 -28.24
N SER A 197 -17.86 19.17 -28.27
CA SER A 197 -16.44 18.96 -28.43
C SER A 197 -16.06 18.77 -29.90
N GLU A 198 -15.60 19.82 -30.60
CA GLU A 198 -15.29 19.77 -32.05
C GLU A 198 -14.35 18.60 -32.47
N ARG A 199 -13.42 18.24 -31.58
CA ARG A 199 -12.43 17.18 -31.84
C ARG A 199 -13.05 15.78 -31.84
N VAL A 200 -14.14 15.57 -31.10
CA VAL A 200 -14.72 14.24 -30.91
C VAL A 200 -15.47 13.79 -32.15
N PRO A 201 -16.45 14.55 -32.72
CA PRO A 201 -17.09 14.19 -33.97
C PRO A 201 -16.08 14.00 -35.10
N THR A 202 -15.06 14.86 -35.20
CA THR A 202 -13.98 14.70 -36.19
C THR A 202 -13.24 13.37 -36.05
N ALA A 203 -12.96 12.94 -34.81
CA ALA A 203 -12.30 11.67 -34.55
C ALA A 203 -13.22 10.47 -34.77
N VAL A 204 -14.50 10.59 -34.42
CA VAL A 204 -15.54 9.58 -34.67
C VAL A 204 -15.72 9.41 -36.17
N ALA A 205 -15.92 10.49 -36.93
CA ALA A 205 -16.05 10.49 -38.38
C ALA A 205 -14.87 9.80 -39.07
N LYS A 206 -13.63 10.01 -38.59
CA LYS A 206 -12.45 9.29 -39.12
C LYS A 206 -12.53 7.79 -38.88
N LYS A 207 -13.01 7.35 -37.72
CA LYS A 207 -13.13 5.92 -37.39
C LYS A 207 -14.34 5.26 -38.05
N THR A 208 -15.42 5.99 -38.25
CA THR A 208 -16.66 5.45 -38.84
C THR A 208 -16.60 5.37 -40.36
N LYS A 209 -15.62 6.00 -41.03
CA LYS A 209 -15.42 5.91 -42.49
C LYS A 209 -15.33 4.48 -43.02
N GLU A 210 -14.72 3.57 -42.25
CA GLU A 210 -14.54 2.16 -42.61
C GLU A 210 -15.77 1.30 -42.26
N ILE A 211 -16.66 1.82 -41.42
CA ILE A 211 -17.88 1.11 -40.98
C ILE A 211 -18.95 1.26 -42.06
N ASP A 212 -19.68 0.20 -42.36
CA ASP A 212 -20.81 0.26 -43.29
C ASP A 212 -21.85 1.33 -42.88
N PRO A 213 -22.44 2.10 -43.83
CA PRO A 213 -23.40 3.15 -43.52
C PRO A 213 -24.59 2.69 -42.67
N TYR A 214 -25.10 1.48 -42.88
CA TYR A 214 -26.20 0.97 -42.06
C TYR A 214 -25.80 0.82 -40.60
N HIS A 215 -24.54 0.47 -40.35
CA HIS A 215 -24.00 0.32 -39.01
C HIS A 215 -23.62 1.63 -38.30
N ARG A 216 -23.74 2.77 -38.98
CA ARG A 216 -23.48 4.10 -38.41
C ARG A 216 -24.71 4.72 -37.76
N HIS A 217 -25.90 4.22 -38.04
CA HIS A 217 -27.14 4.76 -37.47
C HIS A 217 -27.17 4.53 -35.95
N GLY A 218 -27.69 5.51 -35.23
CA GLY A 218 -27.70 5.54 -33.77
C GLY A 218 -28.75 6.49 -33.22
N GLY A 219 -28.94 6.42 -31.91
CA GLY A 219 -29.72 7.38 -31.14
C GLY A 219 -28.81 8.40 -30.45
N ILE A 220 -29.34 9.61 -30.26
CA ILE A 220 -28.78 10.59 -29.34
C ILE A 220 -29.48 10.42 -28.00
N LEU A 221 -28.70 10.19 -26.96
CA LEU A 221 -29.14 10.11 -25.58
C LEU A 221 -28.82 11.44 -24.91
N VAL A 222 -29.84 12.00 -24.26
CA VAL A 222 -29.74 13.26 -23.53
C VAL A 222 -30.29 13.02 -22.14
N ASP A 223 -29.49 13.30 -21.13
CA ASP A 223 -29.89 13.14 -19.73
C ASP A 223 -29.23 14.20 -18.86
N GLU A 224 -29.86 14.49 -17.71
CA GLU A 224 -29.43 15.48 -16.74
C GLU A 224 -28.98 14.79 -15.45
N MET A 225 -27.80 15.17 -14.97
CA MET A 225 -27.24 14.67 -13.71
C MET A 225 -27.18 15.79 -12.68
N LYS A 226 -27.74 15.57 -11.48
CA LYS A 226 -27.59 16.50 -10.36
C LYS A 226 -26.12 16.58 -9.92
N LEU A 227 -25.61 17.79 -9.79
CA LEU A 227 -24.28 18.12 -9.30
C LEU A 227 -24.38 18.85 -7.96
N SER A 228 -23.33 18.76 -7.14
CA SER A 228 -23.18 19.62 -5.98
C SER A 228 -22.73 21.01 -6.42
N GLU A 229 -23.44 22.04 -6.00
CA GLU A 229 -23.05 23.43 -6.21
C GLU A 229 -21.69 23.70 -5.54
N ASN A 230 -20.71 24.15 -6.32
CA ASN A 230 -19.39 24.48 -5.81
C ASN A 230 -18.72 25.50 -6.72
N LEU A 231 -18.27 26.62 -6.14
CA LEU A 231 -17.51 27.65 -6.84
C LEU A 231 -16.04 27.53 -6.46
N ALA A 232 -15.19 27.26 -7.45
CA ALA A 232 -13.77 27.05 -7.24
C ALA A 232 -12.94 27.99 -8.12
N VAL A 233 -11.94 28.64 -7.52
CA VAL A 233 -11.01 29.49 -8.28
C VAL A 233 -9.98 28.61 -8.98
N ASN A 234 -9.96 28.66 -10.30
CA ASN A 234 -8.97 28.00 -11.12
C ASN A 234 -7.61 28.71 -11.02
N LYS A 235 -6.53 28.04 -11.40
CA LYS A 235 -5.15 28.58 -11.38
C LYS A 235 -4.94 29.83 -12.25
N LYS A 236 -5.92 30.15 -13.11
CA LYS A 236 -5.94 31.36 -13.95
C LYS A 236 -6.65 32.55 -13.29
N GLY A 237 -7.17 32.39 -12.07
CA GLY A 237 -8.01 33.39 -11.41
C GLY A 237 -9.45 33.44 -11.92
N LEU A 238 -9.86 32.50 -12.79
CA LEU A 238 -11.24 32.34 -13.21
C LEU A 238 -12.00 31.49 -12.20
N ILE A 239 -13.25 31.83 -11.94
CA ILE A 239 -14.13 31.05 -11.05
C ILE A 239 -14.85 30.01 -11.92
N ASP A 240 -14.61 28.74 -11.63
CA ASP A 240 -15.33 27.60 -12.21
C ASP A 240 -16.56 27.28 -11.33
N GLY A 241 -17.61 26.73 -11.94
CA GLY A 241 -18.81 26.27 -11.22
C GLY A 241 -20.09 27.08 -11.47
N PHE A 242 -20.03 28.08 -12.35
CA PHE A 242 -21.23 28.76 -12.86
C PHE A 242 -21.92 27.96 -13.97
N VAL A 243 -23.18 28.30 -14.24
CA VAL A 243 -23.95 27.78 -15.38
C VAL A 243 -23.23 28.14 -16.68
N ASP A 244 -22.98 27.14 -17.51
CA ASP A 244 -22.31 27.28 -18.79
C ASP A 244 -22.96 26.36 -19.83
N LEU A 245 -23.88 26.96 -20.59
CA LEU A 245 -24.52 26.37 -21.75
C LEU A 245 -23.75 26.69 -23.05
N SER A 246 -22.46 27.06 -22.95
CA SER A 246 -21.60 27.43 -24.07
C SER A 246 -22.24 28.54 -24.94
N ALA A 247 -22.46 28.31 -26.23
CA ALA A 247 -23.04 29.27 -27.16
C ALA A 247 -24.48 29.70 -26.82
N TYR A 248 -25.19 28.97 -25.94
CA TYR A 248 -26.56 29.28 -25.54
C TYR A 248 -26.66 29.97 -24.18
N SER A 249 -25.52 30.30 -23.57
CA SER A 249 -25.48 31.03 -22.30
C SER A 249 -25.97 32.47 -22.46
N THR A 250 -26.87 32.92 -21.59
CA THR A 250 -27.25 34.33 -21.45
C THR A 250 -26.38 35.02 -20.39
N ALA A 251 -26.35 36.35 -20.38
CA ALA A 251 -25.59 37.14 -19.41
C ALA A 251 -25.97 36.84 -17.95
N GLU A 252 -27.22 36.44 -17.71
CA GLU A 252 -27.73 36.06 -16.39
C GLU A 252 -27.18 34.72 -15.89
N HIS A 253 -26.70 33.84 -16.77
CA HIS A 253 -26.16 32.52 -16.40
C HIS A 253 -24.75 32.60 -15.80
N GLY A 254 -23.98 33.65 -16.13
CA GLY A 254 -22.60 33.80 -15.69
C GLY A 254 -22.42 34.08 -14.19
N SER A 255 -23.48 34.45 -13.46
CA SER A 255 -23.44 34.73 -12.02
C SER A 255 -24.07 33.62 -11.17
N VAL A 256 -24.62 32.60 -11.81
CA VAL A 256 -25.48 31.59 -11.18
C VAL A 256 -24.73 30.27 -11.04
N ALA A 257 -24.67 29.71 -9.83
CA ALA A 257 -24.04 28.42 -9.59
C ALA A 257 -24.75 27.29 -10.36
N CYS A 258 -23.95 26.42 -10.97
CA CYS A 258 -24.39 25.23 -11.67
C CYS A 258 -24.72 24.12 -10.67
N ASP A 259 -25.89 23.50 -10.83
CA ASP A 259 -26.34 22.40 -9.96
C ASP A 259 -26.78 21.16 -10.76
N HIS A 260 -26.79 21.22 -12.10
CA HIS A 260 -27.03 20.07 -12.98
C HIS A 260 -26.04 20.06 -14.16
N GLY A 261 -25.68 18.88 -14.62
CA GLY A 261 -24.90 18.66 -15.83
C GLY A 261 -25.75 17.94 -16.87
N LEU A 262 -26.04 18.61 -18.00
CA LEU A 262 -26.67 18.00 -19.16
C LEU A 262 -25.60 17.30 -20.00
N VAL A 263 -25.79 16.02 -20.29
CA VAL A 263 -24.87 15.23 -21.10
C VAL A 263 -25.56 14.77 -22.38
N VAL A 264 -24.93 15.04 -23.52
CA VAL A 264 -25.37 14.58 -24.84
C VAL A 264 -24.42 13.48 -25.33
N MET A 265 -24.94 12.30 -25.55
CA MET A 265 -24.19 11.11 -25.94
C MET A 265 -24.75 10.47 -27.20
N PHE A 266 -23.88 9.97 -28.06
CA PHE A 266 -24.27 9.15 -29.20
C PHE A 266 -24.14 7.66 -28.87
N GLN A 267 -25.16 6.89 -29.22
CA GLN A 267 -25.15 5.43 -29.16
C GLN A 267 -25.59 4.84 -30.50
N PRO A 268 -24.73 4.07 -31.20
CA PRO A 268 -25.11 3.36 -32.41
C PRO A 268 -26.16 2.28 -32.12
N LEU A 269 -27.04 2.01 -33.09
CA LEU A 269 -28.01 0.92 -33.04
C LEU A 269 -27.30 -0.43 -33.15
N THR A 270 -26.24 -0.49 -33.97
CA THR A 270 -25.43 -1.68 -34.17
C THR A 270 -23.98 -1.39 -33.80
N GLY A 271 -23.49 -2.09 -32.78
CA GLY A 271 -22.14 -1.91 -32.26
C GLY A 271 -22.15 -1.70 -30.74
N LYS A 272 -20.98 -1.88 -30.13
CA LYS A 272 -20.79 -1.71 -28.67
C LYS A 272 -19.83 -0.57 -28.39
N TRP A 273 -20.17 0.63 -28.85
CA TRP A 273 -19.43 1.85 -28.55
C TRP A 273 -20.39 2.96 -28.21
N GLN A 274 -19.97 3.91 -27.39
CA GLN A 274 -20.75 5.09 -26.98
C GLN A 274 -19.78 6.26 -26.91
N GLN A 275 -20.25 7.46 -27.24
CA GLN A 275 -19.39 8.64 -27.23
C GLN A 275 -20.15 9.87 -26.75
N ILE A 276 -19.61 10.54 -25.74
CA ILE A 276 -20.11 11.84 -25.30
C ILE A 276 -19.77 12.88 -26.38
N LEU A 277 -20.79 13.57 -26.89
CA LEU A 277 -20.67 14.61 -27.91
C LEU A 277 -20.47 15.99 -27.25
N GLY A 278 -21.22 16.26 -26.18
CA GLY A 278 -21.20 17.53 -25.48
C GLY A 278 -21.66 17.40 -24.02
N VAL A 279 -21.21 18.35 -23.21
CA VAL A 279 -21.57 18.46 -21.79
C VAL A 279 -21.87 19.92 -21.49
N PHE A 280 -22.97 20.20 -20.79
CA PHE A 280 -23.39 21.57 -20.48
C PHE A 280 -23.69 21.71 -18.98
N GLY A 281 -23.31 22.84 -18.39
CA GLY A 281 -23.62 23.17 -17.01
C GLY A 281 -24.91 23.96 -16.94
N ALA A 282 -25.90 23.47 -16.19
CA ALA A 282 -27.24 24.06 -16.07
C ALA A 282 -27.59 24.36 -14.61
N ARG A 283 -28.62 25.20 -14.43
CA ARG A 283 -29.32 25.36 -13.16
C ARG A 283 -30.74 24.83 -13.25
N GLY A 284 -31.04 23.77 -12.53
CA GLY A 284 -32.26 22.98 -12.70
C GLY A 284 -32.38 22.39 -14.10
N ASN A 285 -33.61 22.09 -14.50
CA ASN A 285 -33.90 21.54 -15.82
C ASN A 285 -33.63 22.56 -16.92
N VAL A 286 -33.00 22.13 -18.01
CA VAL A 286 -32.77 22.99 -19.17
C VAL A 286 -34.10 23.33 -19.84
N LYS A 287 -34.33 24.63 -20.07
CA LYS A 287 -35.56 25.12 -20.72
C LYS A 287 -35.72 24.52 -22.12
N ALA A 288 -36.95 24.14 -22.48
CA ALA A 288 -37.25 23.47 -23.75
C ALA A 288 -36.76 24.21 -25.01
N ASN A 289 -36.76 25.54 -24.98
CA ASN A 289 -36.28 26.38 -26.09
C ASN A 289 -34.75 26.30 -26.30
N VAL A 290 -33.98 26.07 -25.23
CA VAL A 290 -32.52 25.89 -25.31
C VAL A 290 -32.19 24.43 -25.59
N LEU A 291 -32.91 23.50 -24.95
CA LEU A 291 -32.74 22.06 -25.15
C LEU A 291 -32.97 21.67 -26.62
N SER A 292 -34.02 22.20 -27.25
CA SER A 292 -34.29 21.95 -28.67
C SER A 292 -33.15 22.41 -29.58
N LYS A 293 -32.53 23.57 -29.31
CA LYS A 293 -31.35 24.05 -30.05
C LYS A 293 -30.15 23.11 -29.87
N ILE A 294 -29.89 22.69 -28.63
CA ILE A 294 -28.81 21.74 -28.33
C ILE A 294 -29.03 20.43 -29.08
N ILE A 295 -30.27 19.92 -29.14
CA ILE A 295 -30.59 18.67 -29.85
C ILE A 295 -30.38 18.83 -31.35
N VAL A 296 -30.86 19.93 -31.95
CA VAL A 296 -30.65 20.20 -33.38
C VAL A 296 -29.16 20.27 -33.71
N ASP A 297 -28.37 20.95 -32.89
CA ASP A 297 -26.93 21.07 -33.10
C ASP A 297 -26.22 19.73 -32.85
N ALA A 298 -26.71 18.89 -31.94
CA ALA A 298 -26.21 17.53 -31.76
C ALA A 298 -26.44 16.65 -33.00
N VAL A 299 -27.59 16.79 -33.65
CA VAL A 299 -27.92 16.04 -34.89
C VAL A 299 -27.08 16.51 -36.07
N THR A 300 -26.84 17.81 -36.19
CA THR A 300 -26.01 18.35 -37.28
C THR A 300 -24.51 18.11 -37.06
N CYS A 301 -24.07 17.98 -35.81
CA CYS A 301 -22.68 17.67 -35.47
C CYS A 301 -22.34 16.18 -35.49
N ALA A 302 -23.34 15.28 -35.43
CA ALA A 302 -23.16 13.82 -35.43
C ALA A 302 -23.06 13.25 -36.86
#